data_AF-A0AAV5C0S2-F1
#
_entry.id   AF-A0AAV5C0S2-F1
#
_cell.length_a   1.000
_cell.length_b   1.000
_cell.length_c   1.000
_cell.angle_alpha   90.00
_cell.angle_beta   90.00
_cell.angle_gamma   90.00
#
_symmetry.space_group_name_H-M   'P 1'
#
loop_
_entity.id
_entity.type
_entity.pdbx_description
1 polymer ?
#
loop_
_entity_poly.entity_id
_entity_poly.type
_entity_poly.pdbx_seq_one_letter_code
_entity_poly.pdbx_strand_id
1 'polypeptide(L)'
;MWWFYRRGSSGFSGASTAEEVTAGVDGRGMVAVITGASNGIGLETARVLALRGVHVVMGVRNVSAGLAAKEAILAKVPGAKVDVLELDLSSMASVRTFASMFESLNLPLNILINNAGVMTRNCTRSSDGLELHFATNHIGVSSKLCFVSSVSADC
;
A
#
# COMPACT_ATOMS: atom_id res chain seq x y z
N MET A 1 8.41 20.94 -21.36
CA MET A 1 9.13 20.62 -20.09
C MET A 1 8.83 21.59 -18.95
N TRP A 2 8.64 22.91 -19.19
CA TRP A 2 8.40 23.92 -18.13
C TRP A 2 7.18 23.65 -17.23
N TRP A 3 6.10 23.04 -17.75
CA TRP A 3 4.88 22.77 -17.00
C TRP A 3 5.09 21.89 -15.75
N PHE A 4 6.03 20.94 -15.76
CA PHE A 4 6.31 20.08 -14.60
C PHE A 4 6.86 20.86 -13.40
N TYR A 5 7.51 22.00 -13.65
CA TYR A 5 8.13 22.83 -12.61
C TYR A 5 7.21 23.95 -12.12
N ARG A 6 6.04 24.15 -12.74
CA ARG A 6 5.08 25.17 -12.35
C ARG A 6 4.42 24.76 -11.03
N ARG A 7 4.59 25.59 -9.99
CA ARG A 7 3.96 25.38 -8.68
C ARG A 7 2.49 25.77 -8.72
N GLY A 8 1.64 24.92 -8.15
CA GLY A 8 0.21 25.19 -7.96
C GLY A 8 -0.08 25.97 -6.68
N SER A 9 -1.37 26.08 -6.33
CA SER A 9 -1.82 26.71 -5.08
C SER A 9 -1.34 25.98 -3.83
N SER A 10 -1.01 24.69 -3.92
CA SER A 10 -0.39 23.90 -2.85
C SER A 10 1.08 24.24 -2.62
N GLY A 11 1.72 25.04 -3.48
CA GLY A 11 3.15 25.35 -3.41
C GLY A 11 4.07 24.28 -3.99
N PHE A 12 3.54 23.10 -4.35
CA PHE A 12 4.29 22.01 -4.95
C PHE A 12 4.11 21.97 -6.48
N SER A 13 5.05 21.32 -7.18
CA SER A 13 5.00 21.08 -8.63
C SER A 13 5.06 19.58 -8.94
N GLY A 14 4.92 19.20 -10.21
CA GLY A 14 5.10 17.81 -10.64
C GLY A 14 6.53 17.30 -10.48
N ALA A 15 7.50 18.18 -10.25
CA ALA A 15 8.87 17.83 -9.92
C ALA A 15 9.14 17.71 -8.41
N SER A 16 8.17 18.06 -7.55
CA SER A 16 8.34 17.94 -6.10
C SER A 16 8.42 16.48 -5.67
N THR A 17 9.35 16.18 -4.79
CA THR A 17 9.53 14.80 -4.30
C THR A 17 8.51 14.46 -3.22
N ALA A 18 8.25 13.18 -3.03
CA ALA A 18 7.36 12.73 -1.95
C ALA A 18 7.88 13.14 -0.56
N GLU A 19 9.20 13.26 -0.38
CA GLU A 19 9.79 13.78 0.86
C GLU A 19 9.50 15.27 1.06
N GLU A 20 9.66 16.08 0.03
CA GLU A 20 9.37 17.52 0.10
C GLU A 20 7.90 17.77 0.42
N VAL A 21 7.00 17.03 -0.24
CA VAL A 21 5.55 17.17 -0.03
C VAL A 21 5.13 16.79 1.38
N THR A 22 5.86 15.85 2.01
CA THR A 22 5.54 15.36 3.36
C THR A 22 6.43 15.97 4.43
N ALA A 23 7.25 16.98 4.11
CA ALA A 23 8.15 17.60 5.08
C ALA A 23 7.36 18.21 6.25
N GLY A 24 7.78 17.92 7.48
CA GLY A 24 7.12 18.40 8.70
C GLY A 24 5.91 17.59 9.15
N VAL A 25 5.48 16.57 8.40
CA VAL A 25 4.42 15.65 8.83
C VAL A 25 4.96 14.65 9.83
N ASP A 26 4.28 14.47 10.96
CA ASP A 26 4.56 13.43 11.96
C ASP A 26 3.42 12.41 11.98
N GLY A 27 3.72 11.18 11.58
CA GLY A 27 2.76 10.07 11.50
C GLY A 27 2.94 9.02 12.60
N ARG A 28 3.73 9.31 13.65
CA ARG A 28 3.94 8.37 14.75
C ARG A 28 2.62 7.96 15.39
N GLY A 29 2.48 6.67 15.67
CA GLY A 29 1.26 6.08 16.22
C GLY A 29 0.19 5.76 15.17
N MET A 30 0.37 6.19 13.92
CA MET A 30 -0.48 5.77 12.82
C MET A 30 0.03 4.49 12.18
N VAL A 31 -0.91 3.71 11.64
CA VAL A 31 -0.64 2.49 10.89
C VAL A 31 -1.25 2.62 9.48
N ALA A 32 -0.46 2.26 8.47
CA ALA A 32 -0.85 2.29 7.08
C ALA A 32 -0.74 0.91 6.43
N VAL A 33 -1.82 0.44 5.80
CA VAL A 33 -1.76 -0.70 4.89
C VAL A 33 -1.58 -0.20 3.47
N ILE A 34 -0.55 -0.68 2.79
CA ILE A 34 -0.25 -0.33 1.39
C ILE A 34 -0.26 -1.59 0.56
N THR A 35 -1.16 -1.63 -0.43
CA THR A 35 -1.25 -2.77 -1.35
C THR A 35 -0.30 -2.60 -2.54
N GLY A 36 0.35 -3.68 -2.97
CA GLY A 36 1.31 -3.64 -4.07
C GLY A 36 2.58 -2.85 -3.75
N ALA A 37 3.02 -2.89 -2.50
CA ALA A 37 4.12 -2.04 -2.01
C ALA A 37 5.53 -2.55 -2.32
N SER A 38 5.69 -3.65 -3.06
CA SER A 38 7.02 -4.24 -3.32
C SER A 38 7.85 -3.47 -4.36
N ASN A 39 7.25 -2.59 -5.16
CA ASN A 39 7.95 -1.81 -6.18
C ASN A 39 7.26 -0.47 -6.50
N GLY A 40 7.91 0.32 -7.37
CA GLY A 40 7.33 1.53 -7.98
C GLY A 40 6.79 2.54 -6.96
N ILE A 41 5.60 3.08 -7.24
CA ILE A 41 4.94 4.08 -6.41
C ILE A 41 4.60 3.52 -5.02
N GLY A 42 4.16 2.26 -4.93
CA GLY A 42 3.85 1.61 -3.66
C GLY A 42 5.05 1.51 -2.73
N LEU A 43 6.21 1.16 -3.26
CA LEU A 43 7.47 1.11 -2.52
C LEU A 43 7.91 2.49 -2.04
N GLU A 44 7.86 3.50 -2.92
CA GLU A 44 8.24 4.85 -2.53
C GLU A 44 7.28 5.43 -1.49
N THR A 45 5.99 5.13 -1.60
CA THR A 45 4.98 5.51 -0.61
C THR A 45 5.26 4.85 0.74
N ALA A 46 5.57 3.54 0.75
CA ALA A 46 5.96 2.82 1.96
C ALA A 46 7.19 3.44 2.63
N ARG A 47 8.21 3.76 1.82
CA ARG A 47 9.45 4.37 2.30
C ARG A 47 9.21 5.73 2.94
N VAL A 48 8.43 6.60 2.30
CA VAL A 48 8.18 7.96 2.81
C VAL A 48 7.27 7.95 4.03
N LEU A 49 6.25 7.10 4.08
CA LEU A 49 5.42 6.95 5.28
C LEU A 49 6.24 6.42 6.46
N ALA A 50 7.09 5.41 6.23
CA ALA A 50 8.04 4.92 7.21
C ALA A 50 8.99 6.02 7.70
N LEU A 51 9.48 6.87 6.79
CA LEU A 51 10.31 8.04 7.11
C LEU A 51 9.58 9.06 8.01
N ARG A 52 8.24 9.16 7.91
CA ARG A 52 7.40 10.00 8.78
C ARG A 52 6.95 9.29 10.06
N GLY A 53 7.48 8.11 10.36
CA GLY A 53 7.21 7.37 11.60
C GLY A 53 5.91 6.56 11.61
N VAL A 54 5.25 6.44 10.45
CA VAL A 54 4.07 5.58 10.29
C VAL A 54 4.52 4.12 10.32
N HIS A 55 3.75 3.26 10.99
CA HIS A 55 3.93 1.81 10.91
C HIS A 55 3.31 1.31 9.61
N VAL A 56 4.14 0.80 8.69
CA VAL A 56 3.69 0.39 7.36
C VAL A 56 3.50 -1.12 7.30
N VAL A 57 2.31 -1.57 6.90
CA VAL A 57 2.02 -2.97 6.54
C VAL A 57 1.94 -3.08 5.02
N MET A 58 2.92 -3.74 4.42
CA MET A 58 3.05 -3.95 2.99
C MET A 58 2.27 -5.21 2.58
N GLY A 59 1.13 -5.03 1.92
CA GLY A 59 0.40 -6.11 1.26
C GLY A 59 1.01 -6.40 -0.10
N VAL A 60 1.62 -7.57 -0.27
CA VAL A 60 2.34 -7.96 -1.50
C VAL A 60 1.96 -9.36 -1.96
N ARG A 61 1.97 -9.60 -3.28
CA ARG A 61 1.73 -10.94 -3.82
C ARG A 61 2.95 -11.86 -3.69
N ASN A 62 4.14 -11.32 -3.91
CA ASN A 62 5.40 -12.05 -3.75
C ASN A 62 6.07 -11.59 -2.46
N VAL A 63 5.98 -12.43 -1.42
CA VAL A 63 6.52 -12.12 -0.08
C VAL A 63 8.04 -11.92 -0.12
N SER A 64 8.78 -12.72 -0.89
CA SER A 64 10.24 -12.57 -1.02
C SER A 64 10.63 -11.19 -1.56
N ALA A 65 9.94 -10.73 -2.61
CA ALA A 65 10.14 -9.37 -3.13
C ALA A 65 9.75 -8.28 -2.12
N GLY A 66 8.68 -8.53 -1.34
CA GLY A 66 8.29 -7.62 -0.25
C GLY A 66 9.31 -7.53 0.88
N LEU A 67 9.92 -8.65 1.28
CA LEU A 67 10.98 -8.68 2.28
C LEU A 67 12.22 -7.93 1.79
N ALA A 68 12.65 -8.15 0.54
CA ALA A 68 13.76 -7.38 -0.04
C ALA A 68 13.46 -5.87 -0.07
N ALA A 69 12.22 -5.49 -0.38
CA ALA A 69 11.78 -4.10 -0.35
C ALA A 69 11.78 -3.52 1.08
N LYS A 70 11.32 -4.29 2.08
CA LYS A 70 11.41 -3.93 3.50
C LYS A 70 12.85 -3.66 3.92
N GLU A 71 13.79 -4.55 3.59
CA GLU A 71 15.21 -4.36 3.91
C GLU A 71 15.78 -3.09 3.27
N ALA A 72 15.40 -2.81 2.01
CA ALA A 72 15.80 -1.57 1.34
C ALA A 72 15.23 -0.30 2.00
N ILE A 73 14.03 -0.37 2.59
CA ILE A 73 13.46 0.73 3.40
C ILE A 73 14.24 0.87 4.69
N LEU A 74 14.48 -0.21 5.43
CA LEU A 74 15.18 -0.19 6.72
C LEU A 74 16.62 0.32 6.59
N ALA A 75 17.30 0.02 5.48
CA ALA A 75 18.62 0.55 5.18
C ALA A 75 18.63 2.08 5.02
N LYS A 76 17.53 2.67 4.53
CA LYS A 76 17.39 4.12 4.34
C LYS A 76 16.77 4.83 5.55
N VAL A 77 15.93 4.13 6.29
CA VAL A 77 15.20 4.64 7.46
C VAL A 77 15.40 3.65 8.63
N PRO A 78 16.56 3.71 9.31
CA PRO A 78 16.83 2.84 10.44
C PRO A 78 15.77 3.02 11.53
N GLY A 79 15.25 1.90 12.06
CA GLY A 79 14.23 1.91 13.11
C GLY A 79 12.79 2.10 12.63
N ALA A 80 12.55 2.18 11.31
CA ALA A 80 11.19 2.16 10.78
C ALA A 80 10.45 0.85 11.11
N LYS A 81 9.14 0.96 11.35
CA LYS A 81 8.26 -0.20 11.59
C LYS A 81 7.61 -0.61 10.28
N VAL A 82 8.04 -1.73 9.72
CA VAL A 82 7.54 -2.25 8.45
C VAL A 82 7.26 -3.74 8.57
N ASP A 83 6.02 -4.14 8.27
CA ASP A 83 5.61 -5.53 8.16
C ASP A 83 5.27 -5.88 6.71
N VAL A 84 5.43 -7.15 6.36
CA VAL A 84 5.13 -7.67 5.03
C VAL A 84 4.14 -8.81 5.20
N LEU A 85 2.96 -8.66 4.59
CA LEU A 85 1.92 -9.68 4.60
C LEU A 85 1.57 -10.06 3.16
N GLU A 86 1.27 -11.33 2.95
CA GLU A 86 0.84 -11.82 1.64
C GLU A 86 -0.57 -11.30 1.32
N LEU A 87 -0.72 -10.70 0.14
CA LEU A 87 -2.00 -10.20 -0.36
C LEU A 87 -2.06 -10.34 -1.88
N ASP A 88 -2.88 -11.29 -2.32
CA ASP A 88 -3.31 -11.41 -3.72
C ASP A 88 -4.75 -10.91 -3.87
N LEU A 89 -4.90 -9.73 -4.45
CA LEU A 89 -6.21 -9.12 -4.69
C LEU A 89 -7.03 -9.82 -5.78
N SER A 90 -6.43 -10.75 -6.52
CA SER A 90 -7.15 -11.58 -7.47
C SER A 90 -7.85 -12.78 -6.83
N SER A 91 -7.65 -13.01 -5.52
CA SER A 91 -8.25 -14.10 -4.76
C SER A 91 -8.94 -13.60 -3.50
N MET A 92 -10.26 -13.80 -3.40
CA MET A 92 -11.00 -13.44 -2.19
C MET A 92 -10.58 -14.24 -0.94
N ALA A 93 -10.08 -15.45 -1.12
CA ALA A 93 -9.51 -16.24 -0.02
C ALA A 93 -8.24 -15.59 0.53
N SER A 94 -7.35 -15.11 -0.35
CA SER A 94 -6.14 -14.37 0.05
C SER A 94 -6.50 -13.08 0.80
N VAL A 95 -7.50 -12.33 0.32
CA VAL A 95 -7.99 -11.12 1.02
C VAL A 95 -8.48 -11.43 2.44
N ARG A 96 -9.24 -12.53 2.62
CA ARG A 96 -9.70 -12.96 3.96
C ARG A 96 -8.54 -13.40 4.85
N THR A 97 -7.57 -14.13 4.33
CA THR A 97 -6.39 -14.52 5.09
C THR A 97 -5.58 -13.30 5.53
N PHE A 98 -5.34 -12.36 4.62
CA PHE A 98 -4.65 -11.10 4.93
C PHE A 98 -5.39 -10.32 6.03
N ALA A 99 -6.71 -10.24 5.93
CA ALA A 99 -7.57 -9.60 6.92
C ALA A 99 -7.36 -10.20 8.32
N SER A 100 -7.49 -11.53 8.46
CA SER A 100 -7.28 -12.21 9.74
C SER A 100 -5.84 -12.06 10.27
N MET A 101 -4.85 -12.08 9.38
CA MET A 101 -3.46 -11.82 9.76
C MET A 101 -3.27 -10.40 10.28
N PHE A 102 -3.82 -9.40 9.60
CA PHE A 102 -3.74 -8.01 10.04
C PHE A 102 -4.45 -7.79 11.39
N GLU A 103 -5.66 -8.35 11.57
CA GLU A 103 -6.38 -8.30 12.85
C GLU A 103 -5.55 -8.91 13.99
N SER A 104 -4.85 -10.02 13.75
CA SER A 104 -3.98 -10.65 14.75
C SER A 104 -2.77 -9.80 15.16
N LEU A 105 -2.39 -8.79 14.37
CA LEU A 105 -1.35 -7.83 14.78
C LEU A 105 -1.86 -6.87 15.87
N ASN A 106 -3.18 -6.79 16.08
CA ASN A 106 -3.83 -5.91 17.03
C ASN A 106 -3.39 -4.44 16.84
N LEU A 107 -3.33 -4.01 15.57
CA LEU A 107 -2.96 -2.66 15.15
C LEU A 107 -4.21 -1.91 14.67
N PRO A 108 -4.33 -0.60 14.93
CA PRO A 108 -5.36 0.21 14.30
C PRO A 108 -5.11 0.26 12.78
N LEU A 109 -6.15 0.48 11.98
CA LEU A 109 -6.00 0.82 10.55
C LEU A 109 -6.35 2.28 10.33
N ASN A 110 -5.35 3.15 10.19
CA ASN A 110 -5.59 4.58 10.00
C ASN A 110 -5.57 5.00 8.53
N ILE A 111 -4.72 4.34 7.72
CA ILE A 111 -4.50 4.69 6.32
C ILE A 111 -4.56 3.41 5.47
N LEU A 112 -5.37 3.41 4.42
CA LEU A 112 -5.38 2.35 3.42
C LEU A 112 -5.02 2.92 2.04
N ILE A 113 -3.93 2.42 1.45
CA ILE A 113 -3.46 2.84 0.13
C ILE A 113 -3.70 1.73 -0.89
N ASN A 114 -4.69 1.98 -1.75
CA ASN A 114 -5.09 1.11 -2.85
C ASN A 114 -4.19 1.32 -4.08
N ASN A 115 -2.92 0.95 -3.94
CA ASN A 115 -1.93 1.09 -4.99
C ASN A 115 -1.78 -0.17 -5.87
N ALA A 116 -2.12 -1.37 -5.38
CA ALA A 116 -2.02 -2.58 -6.18
C ALA A 116 -2.92 -2.49 -7.42
N GLY A 117 -2.29 -2.57 -8.59
CA GLY A 117 -2.96 -2.63 -9.88
C GLY A 117 -2.23 -3.61 -10.79
N VAL A 118 -2.98 -4.29 -11.65
CA VAL A 118 -2.42 -5.16 -12.67
C VAL A 118 -2.77 -4.57 -14.02
N MET A 119 -1.75 -4.44 -14.89
CA MET A 119 -1.94 -4.10 -16.30
C MET A 119 -1.21 -5.14 -17.16
N THR A 120 -1.89 -6.23 -17.52
CA THR A 120 -1.36 -7.25 -18.45
C THR A 120 -2.04 -7.12 -19.82
N ARG A 121 -1.34 -7.42 -20.92
CA ARG A 121 -1.97 -7.48 -22.27
C ARG A 121 -2.68 -8.81 -22.55
N ASN A 122 -2.51 -9.81 -21.69
CA ASN A 122 -3.08 -11.14 -21.88
C ASN A 122 -4.36 -11.27 -21.05
N CYS A 123 -5.47 -11.60 -21.71
CA CYS A 123 -6.75 -11.87 -21.06
C CYS A 123 -6.60 -13.16 -20.24
N THR A 124 -6.19 -13.00 -18.98
CA THR A 124 -5.95 -14.10 -18.04
C THR A 124 -7.05 -14.03 -17.00
N ARG A 125 -7.54 -15.18 -16.53
CA ARG A 125 -8.57 -15.22 -15.50
C ARG A 125 -7.92 -15.39 -14.12
N SER A 126 -8.51 -14.77 -13.10
CA SER A 126 -8.17 -15.02 -11.71
C SER A 126 -8.60 -16.43 -11.29
N SER A 127 -8.13 -16.87 -10.11
CA SER A 127 -8.55 -18.15 -9.51
C SER A 127 -10.07 -18.23 -9.29
N ASP A 128 -10.71 -17.08 -9.05
CA ASP A 128 -12.16 -16.93 -8.90
C ASP A 128 -12.90 -16.89 -10.26
N GLY A 129 -12.22 -17.16 -11.36
CA GLY A 129 -12.81 -17.19 -12.70
C GLY A 129 -13.18 -15.82 -13.26
N LEU A 130 -12.75 -14.72 -12.63
CA LEU A 130 -12.97 -13.35 -13.11
C LEU A 130 -11.84 -12.91 -14.03
N GLU A 131 -12.08 -11.95 -14.90
CA GLU A 131 -11.01 -11.33 -15.69
C GLU A 131 -10.04 -10.60 -14.73
N LEU A 132 -8.72 -10.81 -14.90
CA LEU A 132 -7.71 -10.41 -13.91
C LEU A 132 -7.65 -8.91 -13.64
N HIS A 133 -7.88 -8.06 -14.66
CA HIS A 133 -7.96 -6.60 -14.46
C HIS A 133 -9.21 -6.24 -13.68
N PHE A 134 -10.35 -6.83 -14.00
CA PHE A 134 -11.61 -6.61 -13.28
C PHE A 134 -11.53 -7.09 -11.83
N ALA A 135 -10.92 -8.25 -11.59
CA ALA A 135 -10.69 -8.80 -10.27
C ALA A 135 -9.76 -7.89 -9.44
N THR A 136 -8.63 -7.45 -9.99
CA THR A 136 -7.62 -6.72 -9.21
C THR A 136 -7.97 -5.23 -9.04
N ASN A 137 -8.37 -4.56 -10.13
CA ASN A 137 -8.50 -3.11 -10.17
C ASN A 137 -9.89 -2.62 -9.72
N HIS A 138 -10.93 -3.47 -9.80
CA HIS A 138 -12.31 -3.09 -9.46
C HIS A 138 -12.86 -3.86 -8.26
N ILE A 139 -12.88 -5.20 -8.31
CA ILE A 139 -13.45 -6.02 -7.24
C ILE A 139 -12.54 -6.03 -6.01
N GLY A 140 -11.25 -6.27 -6.18
CA GLY A 140 -10.28 -6.30 -5.09
C GLY A 140 -10.15 -4.95 -4.37
N VAL A 141 -10.39 -3.84 -5.04
CA VAL A 141 -10.46 -2.51 -4.41
C VAL A 141 -11.78 -2.33 -3.64
N SER A 142 -12.90 -2.83 -4.18
CA SER A 142 -14.23 -2.72 -3.55
C SER A 142 -14.38 -3.64 -2.32
N SER A 143 -13.88 -4.87 -2.38
CA SER A 143 -13.87 -5.82 -1.25
C SER A 143 -13.05 -5.32 -0.06
N LYS A 144 -11.99 -4.54 -0.31
CA LYS A 144 -11.23 -3.85 0.74
C LYS A 144 -12.05 -2.80 1.47
N LEU A 145 -12.98 -2.13 0.78
CA LEU A 145 -13.82 -1.12 1.43
C LEU A 145 -14.76 -1.77 2.46
N CYS A 146 -15.33 -2.95 2.15
CA CYS A 146 -16.07 -3.74 3.12
C CYS A 146 -15.20 -4.18 4.32
N PHE A 147 -13.92 -4.49 4.08
CA PHE A 147 -12.97 -4.84 5.16
C PHE A 147 -12.66 -3.64 6.07
N VAL A 148 -12.47 -2.44 5.52
CA VAL A 148 -12.30 -1.22 6.34
C VAL A 148 -13.56 -0.95 7.17
N SER A 149 -14.75 -1.18 6.59
CA SER A 149 -16.00 -1.02 7.33
C SER A 149 -16.14 -2.04 8.47
N SER A 150 -15.69 -3.28 8.32
CA SER A 150 -15.76 -4.27 9.41
C SER A 150 -14.72 -4.03 10.50
N VAL A 151 -13.49 -3.64 10.14
CA VAL A 151 -12.42 -3.35 11.12
C VAL A 151 -12.65 -2.01 11.82
N SER A 152 -13.30 -1.04 11.17
CA SER A 152 -13.65 0.25 11.76
C SER A 152 -14.97 0.24 12.54
N ALA A 153 -15.83 -0.77 12.36
CA ALA A 153 -17.13 -0.87 13.03
C ALA A 153 -17.08 -1.51 14.43
N ASP A 154 -15.94 -2.07 14.83
CA ASP A 154 -15.71 -2.57 16.19
C ASP A 154 -15.15 -1.47 17.13
N CYS A 155 -15.65 -0.23 16.98
CA CYS A 155 -15.51 0.88 17.94
C CYS A 155 -16.88 1.44 18.33
#